data_AF-A0A3D0SFM1-F1
#
_entry.id   AF-A0A3D0SFM1-F1
#
_cell.length_a   1.000
_cell.length_b   1.000
_cell.length_c   1.000
_cell.angle_alpha   90.00
_cell.angle_beta   90.00
_cell.angle_gamma   90.00
#
_symmetry.space_group_name_H-M   'P 1'
#
loop_
_entity.id
_entity.type
_entity.pdbx_description
1 polymer ?
#
loop_
_entity_poly.entity_id
_entity_poly.type
_entity_poly.pdbx_seq_one_letter_code
_entity_poly.pdbx_strand_id
1 'polypeptide(L)'
;MTKRFKPSQTFKSHEITDESVFSSRRSLLKSMGFVGAGALLSGSATARGWFDDDDDKPAFKAKPLDFTRNDSLSTDETMTPYAKVTSYNNFYEFGTSKDDPVENAQNFQVDPWSLKIDGMVRNPITLSYDDILNKFPLEERVYRLRCVEAWS
;
A
#
# COMPACT_ATOMS: atom_id res chain seq x y z
N MET A 1 29.21 29.11 11.15
CA MET A 1 28.88 29.03 9.71
C MET A 1 27.68 28.09 9.55
N THR A 2 26.53 28.60 9.12
CA THR A 2 25.33 27.79 8.85
C THR A 2 25.56 26.94 7.59
N LYS A 3 25.50 25.61 7.70
CA LYS A 3 25.61 24.70 6.55
C LYS A 3 24.46 25.00 5.57
N ARG A 4 24.79 25.37 4.34
CA ARG A 4 23.82 25.60 3.26
C ARG A 4 23.10 24.28 2.94
N PHE A 5 21.77 24.29 2.98
CA PHE A 5 20.94 23.11 2.65
C PHE A 5 21.24 22.64 1.23
N LYS A 6 21.57 21.36 1.08
CA LYS A 6 21.71 20.69 -0.22
C LYS A 6 20.69 19.55 -0.25
N PRO A 7 19.63 19.63 -1.06
CA PRO A 7 18.65 18.55 -1.15
C PRO A 7 19.30 17.32 -1.79
N SER A 8 18.86 16.13 -1.38
CA SER A 8 19.32 14.86 -1.96
C SER A 8 18.78 14.60 -3.36
N GLN A 9 17.76 15.34 -3.80
CA GLN A 9 17.24 15.32 -5.16
C GLN A 9 17.11 16.75 -5.67
N THR A 10 17.50 16.99 -6.92
CA THR A 10 17.33 18.30 -7.59
C THR A 10 16.47 18.08 -8.82
N PHE A 11 15.22 18.54 -8.78
CA PHE A 11 14.34 18.49 -9.93
C PHE A 11 14.70 19.62 -10.89
N LYS A 12 14.93 19.29 -12.16
CA LYS A 12 15.09 20.28 -13.21
C LYS A 12 13.71 20.69 -13.72
N SER A 13 13.54 21.93 -14.17
CA SER A 13 12.23 22.42 -14.62
C SER A 13 11.59 21.56 -15.72
N HIS A 14 12.38 20.88 -16.55
CA HIS A 14 11.88 19.98 -17.60
C HIS A 14 11.45 18.59 -17.11
N GLU A 15 11.73 18.23 -15.86
CA GLU A 15 11.21 17.01 -15.23
C GLU A 15 9.81 17.24 -14.63
N ILE A 16 9.42 18.50 -14.46
CA ILE A 16 8.07 18.89 -14.05
C ILE A 16 7.21 18.87 -15.31
N THR A 17 6.12 18.09 -15.27
CA THR A 17 5.14 18.11 -16.38
C THR A 17 4.55 19.51 -16.47
N ASP A 18 4.65 20.14 -17.64
CA ASP A 18 4.05 21.45 -17.88
C ASP A 18 2.54 21.44 -17.56
N GLU A 19 2.06 22.52 -16.97
CA GLU A 19 0.67 22.66 -16.54
C GLU A 19 -0.32 22.47 -17.70
N SER A 20 0.06 22.90 -18.91
CA SER A 20 -0.72 22.72 -20.13
C SER A 20 -0.88 21.23 -20.47
N VAL A 21 0.16 20.42 -20.32
CA VAL A 21 0.15 18.97 -20.58
C VAL A 21 -0.68 18.26 -19.50
N PHE A 22 -0.51 18.63 -18.23
CA PHE A 22 -1.35 18.12 -17.13
C PHE A 22 -2.83 18.42 -17.37
N SER A 23 -3.15 19.66 -17.72
CA SER A 23 -4.52 20.12 -18.00
C SER A 23 -5.12 19.41 -19.21
N SER A 24 -4.34 19.20 -20.26
CA SER A 24 -4.75 18.46 -21.46
C SER A 24 -5.08 17.00 -21.15
N ARG A 25 -4.24 16.31 -20.36
CA ARG A 25 -4.50 14.94 -19.90
C ARG A 25 -5.78 14.85 -19.07
N ARG A 26 -6.01 15.82 -18.17
CA ARG A 26 -7.21 15.86 -17.33
C ARG A 26 -8.48 16.17 -18.14
N SER A 27 -8.37 17.01 -19.16
CA SER A 27 -9.46 17.27 -20.11
C SER A 27 -9.84 16.00 -20.89
N LEU A 28 -8.84 15.25 -21.38
CA LEU A 28 -9.05 13.98 -22.07
C LEU A 28 -9.77 12.96 -21.16
N LEU A 29 -9.29 12.76 -19.93
CA LEU A 29 -9.93 11.85 -18.97
C LEU A 29 -11.38 12.24 -18.66
N LYS A 30 -11.67 13.54 -18.53
CA LYS A 30 -13.04 14.04 -18.36
C LYS A 30 -13.91 13.73 -19.58
N SER A 31 -13.39 13.89 -20.81
CA SER A 31 -14.13 13.54 -22.02
C SER A 31 -14.36 12.04 -22.17
N MET A 32 -13.44 11.20 -21.70
CA MET A 32 -13.61 9.74 -21.71
C MET A 32 -14.66 9.25 -20.71
N GLY A 33 -14.88 9.99 -19.61
CA GLY A 33 -15.99 9.73 -18.67
C GLY A 33 -17.38 9.80 -19.31
N PHE A 34 -17.53 10.51 -20.44
CA PHE A 34 -18.79 10.57 -21.20
C PHE A 34 -18.97 9.40 -22.19
N VAL A 35 -17.93 8.61 -22.48
CA VAL A 35 -18.01 7.45 -23.39
C VAL A 35 -18.38 6.15 -22.64
N GLY A 36 -18.20 6.10 -21.32
CA GLY A 36 -18.49 4.93 -20.49
C GLY A 36 -19.98 4.62 -20.24
N ALA A 37 -20.90 5.52 -20.59
CA ALA A 37 -22.34 5.29 -20.40
C ALA A 37 -22.94 4.26 -21.39
N GLY A 38 -22.20 3.86 -22.42
CA GLY A 38 -22.66 2.93 -23.46
C GLY A 38 -22.32 1.44 -23.26
N ALA A 39 -21.56 1.07 -22.22
CA ALA A 39 -21.06 -0.30 -22.03
C ALA A 39 -21.77 -1.09 -20.91
N LEU A 40 -22.97 -0.69 -20.48
CA LEU A 40 -23.74 -1.40 -19.45
C LEU A 40 -24.54 -2.62 -19.96
N LEU A 41 -24.16 -3.21 -21.10
CA LEU A 41 -24.85 -4.38 -21.67
C LEU A 41 -23.85 -5.44 -22.17
N SER A 42 -23.09 -6.04 -21.26
CA SER A 42 -22.50 -7.36 -21.54
C SER A 42 -22.29 -8.17 -20.25
N GLY A 43 -23.17 -9.15 -20.07
CA GLY A 43 -22.86 -10.49 -19.54
C GLY A 43 -22.46 -10.63 -18.07
N SER A 44 -23.33 -11.28 -17.29
CA SER A 44 -22.99 -11.89 -16.00
C SER A 44 -21.75 -12.79 -16.11
N ALA A 45 -20.68 -12.45 -15.39
CA ALA A 45 -19.57 -13.37 -15.15
C ALA A 45 -19.86 -14.16 -13.87
N THR A 46 -20.26 -15.42 -14.02
CA THR A 46 -20.25 -16.40 -12.92
C THR A 46 -18.81 -16.76 -12.59
N ALA A 47 -18.29 -16.24 -11.48
CA ALA A 47 -17.08 -16.74 -10.85
C ALA A 47 -17.39 -18.07 -10.14
N ARG A 48 -17.24 -19.19 -10.86
CA ARG A 48 -17.16 -20.53 -10.26
C ARG A 48 -15.72 -20.99 -10.27
N GLY A 49 -15.11 -21.03 -9.10
CA GLY A 49 -13.77 -21.58 -8.84
C GLY A 49 -13.53 -21.79 -7.35
N TRP A 50 -14.55 -22.25 -6.61
CA TRP A 50 -14.54 -22.34 -5.14
C TRP A 50 -14.13 -23.70 -4.57
N PHE A 51 -13.48 -24.55 -5.36
CA PHE A 51 -12.91 -25.80 -4.84
C PHE A 51 -11.63 -26.08 -5.62
N ASP A 52 -10.51 -25.62 -5.07
CA ASP A 52 -9.25 -26.32 -5.27
C ASP A 52 -8.61 -26.51 -3.89
N ASP A 53 -8.10 -27.71 -3.68
CA ASP A 53 -7.67 -28.23 -2.40
C ASP A 53 -6.48 -27.45 -1.82
N ASP A 54 -6.48 -27.37 -0.50
CA ASP A 54 -5.52 -26.70 0.38
C ASP A 54 -4.15 -27.39 0.29
N ASP A 55 -3.35 -27.04 -0.72
CA ASP A 55 -1.93 -27.40 -0.75
C ASP A 55 -1.19 -26.55 0.30
N ASP A 56 -0.49 -27.23 1.21
CA ASP A 56 0.41 -26.72 2.27
C ASP A 56 1.45 -25.73 1.71
N LYS A 57 1.03 -24.52 1.36
CA LYS A 57 1.93 -23.42 0.99
C LYS A 57 2.59 -22.96 2.30
N PRO A 58 3.93 -22.89 2.37
CA PRO A 58 4.63 -22.48 3.59
C PRO A 58 4.21 -21.06 3.95
N ALA A 59 3.42 -20.92 5.02
CA ALA A 59 2.98 -19.62 5.49
C ALA A 59 4.15 -18.81 6.07
N PHE A 60 4.18 -17.52 5.77
CA PHE A 60 5.12 -16.57 6.35
C PHE A 60 4.99 -16.57 7.88
N LYS A 61 6.10 -16.82 8.58
CA LYS A 61 6.13 -16.88 10.04
C LYS A 61 6.38 -15.48 10.62
N ALA A 62 5.31 -14.81 11.01
CA ALA A 62 5.39 -13.55 11.75
C ALA A 62 6.08 -13.75 13.12
N LYS A 63 6.80 -12.73 13.57
CA LYS A 63 7.41 -12.67 14.91
C LYS A 63 6.67 -11.63 15.76
N PRO A 64 6.36 -11.92 17.03
CA PRO A 64 5.78 -10.92 17.92
C PRO A 64 6.75 -9.76 18.14
N LEU A 65 6.21 -8.57 18.35
CA LEU A 65 6.95 -7.34 18.64
C LEU A 65 6.43 -6.72 19.93
N ASP A 66 7.32 -6.06 20.67
CA ASP A 66 6.94 -5.29 21.85
C ASP A 66 6.47 -3.89 21.43
N PHE A 67 5.29 -3.47 21.91
CA PHE A 67 4.70 -2.17 21.60
C PHE A 67 3.84 -1.65 22.74
N THR A 68 3.52 -0.35 22.72
CA THR A 68 2.57 0.28 23.66
C THR A 68 1.29 0.67 22.92
N ARG A 69 0.12 0.37 23.48
CA ARG A 69 -1.15 0.81 22.88
C ARG A 69 -1.37 2.30 23.11
N ASN A 70 -1.77 3.02 22.06
CA ASN A 70 -2.10 4.44 22.12
C ASN A 70 -3.61 4.64 22.00
N ASP A 71 -4.31 4.69 23.14
CA ASP A 71 -5.77 4.85 23.17
C ASP A 71 -6.24 6.20 22.64
N SER A 72 -5.44 7.26 22.78
CA SER A 72 -5.80 8.60 22.29
C SER A 72 -5.88 8.69 20.77
N LEU A 73 -5.21 7.77 20.07
CA LEU A 73 -5.19 7.68 18.62
C LEU A 73 -5.89 6.42 18.11
N SER A 74 -6.65 5.72 18.96
CA SER A 74 -7.36 4.49 18.61
C SER A 74 -8.87 4.72 18.59
N THR A 75 -9.57 3.97 17.75
CA THR A 75 -11.04 3.87 17.79
C THR A 75 -11.49 2.69 18.65
N ASP A 76 -12.72 2.79 19.17
CA ASP A 76 -13.42 1.74 19.92
C ASP A 76 -14.40 0.94 19.02
N GLU A 77 -14.37 1.16 17.70
CA GLU A 77 -15.17 0.39 16.74
C GLU A 77 -14.81 -1.11 16.76
N THR A 78 -15.79 -1.94 16.39
CA THR A 78 -15.60 -3.40 16.27
C THR A 78 -14.45 -3.72 15.32
N MET A 79 -13.49 -4.50 15.80
CA MET A 79 -12.31 -4.89 15.00
C MET A 79 -12.69 -5.83 13.86
N THR A 80 -12.09 -5.61 12.69
CA THR A 80 -12.12 -6.57 11.59
C THR A 80 -11.43 -7.86 12.03
N PRO A 81 -12.05 -9.04 11.83
CA PRO A 81 -11.43 -10.32 12.19
C PRO A 81 -10.05 -10.47 11.54
N TYR A 82 -9.05 -10.91 12.31
CA TYR A 82 -7.66 -11.03 11.87
C TYR A 82 -7.52 -11.79 10.54
N ALA A 83 -8.23 -12.92 10.39
CA ALA A 83 -8.22 -13.71 9.16
C ALA A 83 -8.62 -12.90 7.92
N LYS A 84 -9.54 -11.94 8.03
CA LYS A 84 -9.92 -11.06 6.90
C LYS A 84 -8.86 -10.00 6.63
N VAL A 85 -8.24 -9.45 7.67
CA VAL A 85 -7.13 -8.47 7.54
C VAL A 85 -5.97 -9.07 6.74
N THR A 86 -5.69 -10.36 6.90
CA THR A 86 -4.56 -11.05 6.26
C THR A 86 -4.89 -11.80 4.97
N SER A 87 -6.16 -11.83 4.54
CA SER A 87 -6.59 -12.58 3.33
C SER A 87 -7.44 -11.79 2.34
N TYR A 88 -7.95 -10.62 2.72
CA TYR A 88 -8.72 -9.76 1.83
C TYR A 88 -7.92 -8.49 1.53
N ASN A 89 -7.02 -8.57 0.56
CA ASN A 89 -5.99 -7.56 0.34
C ASN A 89 -5.99 -7.07 -1.10
N ASN A 90 -5.51 -5.84 -1.29
CA ASN A 90 -5.12 -5.32 -2.60
C ASN A 90 -3.59 -5.23 -2.62
N PHE A 91 -2.94 -6.15 -3.32
CA PHE A 91 -1.49 -6.13 -3.55
C PHE A 91 -1.22 -6.63 -4.97
N TYR A 92 -1.18 -5.69 -5.91
CA TYR A 92 -1.31 -5.99 -7.35
C TYR A 92 -0.10 -6.75 -7.90
N GLU A 93 1.07 -6.56 -7.30
CA GLU A 93 2.29 -7.29 -7.59
C GLU A 93 2.16 -8.80 -7.33
N PHE A 94 1.16 -9.21 -6.54
CA PHE A 94 0.84 -10.60 -6.23
C PHE A 94 -0.47 -11.10 -6.84
N GLY A 95 -1.15 -10.29 -7.68
CA GLY A 95 -2.41 -10.65 -8.34
C GLY A 95 -3.50 -9.60 -8.17
N THR A 96 -4.64 -9.79 -8.85
CA THR A 96 -5.73 -8.79 -8.90
C THR A 96 -6.96 -9.22 -8.12
N SER A 97 -7.10 -10.51 -7.80
CA SER A 97 -8.12 -11.00 -6.88
C SER A 97 -7.75 -10.66 -5.44
N LYS A 98 -8.73 -10.72 -4.53
CA LYS A 98 -8.54 -10.28 -3.13
C LYS A 98 -7.73 -11.28 -2.30
N ASP A 99 -7.73 -12.53 -2.73
CA ASP A 99 -7.09 -13.71 -2.18
C ASP A 99 -5.71 -14.00 -2.80
N ASP A 100 -5.43 -13.52 -4.02
CA ASP A 100 -4.13 -13.71 -4.66
C ASP A 100 -2.93 -13.28 -3.77
N PRO A 101 -2.98 -12.15 -3.01
CA PRO A 101 -1.86 -11.76 -2.16
C PRO A 101 -1.53 -12.77 -1.06
N VAL A 102 -2.54 -13.36 -0.41
CA VAL A 102 -2.29 -14.33 0.66
C VAL A 102 -1.72 -15.63 0.08
N GLU A 103 -2.05 -15.97 -1.16
CA GLU A 103 -1.49 -17.16 -1.79
C GLU A 103 -0.06 -16.95 -2.31
N ASN A 104 0.22 -15.78 -2.90
CA ASN A 104 1.42 -15.56 -3.71
C ASN A 104 2.54 -14.83 -2.96
N ALA A 105 2.25 -14.09 -1.89
CA ALA A 105 3.25 -13.29 -1.18
C ALA A 105 4.13 -14.09 -0.21
N GLN A 106 3.86 -15.38 0.01
CA GLN A 106 4.48 -16.16 1.09
C GLN A 106 6.01 -16.27 0.98
N ASN A 107 6.55 -16.22 -0.23
CA ASN A 107 7.99 -16.31 -0.50
C ASN A 107 8.65 -14.93 -0.68
N PHE A 108 7.95 -13.83 -0.40
CA PHE A 108 8.50 -12.49 -0.52
C PHE A 108 9.58 -12.26 0.54
N GLN A 109 10.80 -11.95 0.09
CA GLN A 109 11.94 -11.72 0.98
C GLN A 109 11.87 -10.32 1.58
N VAL A 110 11.35 -10.23 2.81
CA VAL A 110 11.26 -8.98 3.58
C VAL A 110 12.49 -8.71 4.44
N ASP A 111 13.40 -9.67 4.59
CA ASP A 111 14.62 -9.57 5.39
C ASP A 111 15.78 -10.22 4.61
N PRO A 112 16.82 -9.46 4.21
CA PRO A 112 17.09 -8.05 4.55
C PRO A 112 16.22 -7.04 3.78
N TRP A 113 15.99 -5.87 4.38
CA TRP A 113 15.32 -4.72 3.76
C TRP A 113 16.10 -3.42 3.92
N SER A 114 15.88 -2.47 3.01
CA SER A 114 16.49 -1.14 3.03
C SER A 114 15.46 -0.07 2.69
N LEU A 115 15.12 0.77 3.68
CA LEU A 115 14.25 1.94 3.51
C LEU A 115 15.07 3.23 3.43
N LYS A 116 15.02 3.91 2.30
CA LYS A 116 15.74 5.16 2.08
C LYS A 116 14.81 6.37 2.27
N ILE A 117 15.23 7.31 3.11
CA ILE A 117 14.58 8.61 3.33
C ILE A 117 15.47 9.69 2.71
N ASP A 118 15.04 10.24 1.57
CA ASP A 118 15.78 11.25 0.81
C ASP A 118 14.85 12.39 0.29
N GLY A 119 15.21 13.05 -0.81
CA GLY A 119 14.49 14.23 -1.33
C GLY A 119 14.85 15.55 -0.62
N MET A 120 13.84 16.29 -0.17
CA MET A 120 13.97 17.61 0.45
C MET A 120 14.18 17.54 1.97
N VAL A 121 15.12 16.70 2.40
CA VAL A 121 15.49 16.52 3.81
C VAL A 121 16.89 17.03 4.07
N ARG A 122 17.14 17.55 5.27
CA ARG A 122 18.47 18.07 5.64
C ARG A 122 19.48 16.94 5.86
N ASN A 123 19.01 15.83 6.43
CA ASN A 123 19.81 14.65 6.77
C ASN A 123 19.13 13.43 6.15
N PRO A 124 19.47 13.06 4.91
CA PRO A 124 19.03 11.80 4.32
C PRO A 124 19.52 10.63 5.16
N ILE A 125 18.69 9.59 5.33
CA ILE A 125 19.03 8.39 6.09
C ILE A 125 18.55 7.15 5.36
N THR A 126 19.23 6.03 5.57
CA THR A 126 18.76 4.70 5.17
C THR A 126 18.59 3.88 6.44
N LEU A 127 17.46 3.17 6.55
CA LEU A 127 17.12 2.28 7.66
C LEU A 127 17.17 0.84 7.15
N SER A 128 17.83 -0.05 7.90
CA SER A 128 17.74 -1.49 7.68
C SER A 128 16.39 -2.04 8.15
N TYR A 129 16.14 -3.33 7.89
CA TYR A 129 15.00 -4.06 8.48
C TYR A 129 14.98 -3.93 10.01
N ASP A 130 16.11 -4.15 10.67
CA ASP A 130 16.24 -4.04 12.13
C ASP A 130 16.04 -2.61 12.64
N ASP A 131 16.51 -1.60 11.90
CA ASP A 131 16.29 -0.20 12.26
C ASP A 131 14.79 0.14 12.27
N ILE A 132 14.02 -0.37 11.31
CA ILE A 132 12.57 -0.11 11.22
C ILE A 132 11.85 -0.64 12.47
N LEU A 133 12.27 -1.80 12.97
CA LEU A 133 11.62 -2.46 14.11
C LEU A 133 12.09 -1.91 15.47
N ASN A 134 13.34 -1.46 15.59
CA ASN A 134 13.95 -1.20 16.91
C ASN A 134 14.38 0.25 17.16
N LYS A 135 14.46 1.10 16.13
CA LYS A 135 14.99 2.47 16.28
C LYS A 135 13.99 3.44 16.90
N PHE A 136 12.70 3.10 16.84
CA PHE A 136 11.60 3.93 17.32
C PHE A 136 10.69 3.09 18.22
N PRO A 137 10.08 3.67 19.27
CA PRO A 137 9.10 2.96 20.08
C PRO A 137 7.90 2.59 19.22
N LEU A 138 7.53 1.31 19.23
CA LEU A 138 6.37 0.82 18.52
C LEU A 138 5.09 1.14 19.29
N GLU A 139 4.07 1.58 18.55
CA GLU A 139 2.74 1.86 19.08
C GLU A 139 1.68 1.03 18.37
N GLU A 140 0.73 0.46 19.11
CA GLU A 140 -0.51 -0.05 18.53
C GLU A 140 -1.53 1.08 18.43
N ARG A 141 -2.14 1.21 17.25
CA ARG A 141 -3.23 2.16 16.98
C ARG A 141 -4.34 1.44 16.23
N VAL A 142 -5.56 1.49 16.75
CA VAL A 142 -6.72 0.91 16.08
C VAL A 142 -7.30 1.95 15.13
N TYR A 143 -7.21 1.67 13.82
CA TYR A 143 -7.72 2.53 12.77
C TYR A 143 -8.75 1.84 11.90
N ARG A 144 -9.59 2.66 11.27
CA ARG A 144 -10.42 2.25 10.13
C ARG A 144 -9.61 2.37 8.85
N LEU A 145 -9.62 1.33 8.03
CA LEU A 145 -9.00 1.35 6.72
C LEU A 145 -10.09 1.36 5.66
N ARG A 146 -10.34 2.51 5.02
CA ARG A 146 -11.34 2.64 3.95
C ARG A 146 -10.64 2.58 2.60
N CYS A 147 -10.86 1.50 1.84
CA CYS A 147 -10.37 1.40 0.46
C CYS A 147 -11.12 2.38 -0.47
N VAL A 148 -10.71 2.59 -1.71
CA VAL A 148 -11.53 3.37 -2.67
C VAL A 148 -12.74 2.54 -3.17
N GLU A 149 -12.62 1.22 -3.17
CA GLU A 149 -13.58 0.24 -3.73
C GLU A 149 -14.82 -0.04 -2.86
N ALA A 150 -15.29 0.95 -2.11
CA ALA A 150 -16.51 0.85 -1.28
C ALA A 150 -16.49 -0.15 -0.09
N TRP A 151 -15.34 -0.70 0.32
CA TRP A 151 -15.19 -1.49 1.56
C TRP A 151 -14.31 -0.80 2.62
N SER A 152 -14.50 -1.16 3.90
CA SER A 152 -13.70 -0.76 5.06
C SER A 152 -13.69 -1.83 6.13
#